data_AF-A0A842JEC4-F1
#
_entry.id   AF-A0A842JEC4-F1
#
_cell.length_a   1.000
_cell.length_b   1.000
_cell.length_c   1.000
_cell.angle_alpha   90.00
_cell.angle_beta   90.00
_cell.angle_gamma   90.00
#
_symmetry.space_group_name_H-M   'P 1'
#
loop_
_entity.id
_entity.type
_entity.pdbx_description
1 polymer ?
#
loop_
_entity_poly.entity_id
_entity_poly.type
_entity_poly.pdbx_seq_one_letter_code
_entity_poly.pdbx_strand_id
1 'polypeptide(L)'
;MKKVERFYTQRVRRWRFIDRLSLALPLILFLVLLAVCEATGGLCSTALSRGDYGTLAVVVVTMLATSALYSIPLVFVWRAVSGSIRKSTLRNATFDVTEGIDYYREKLTGLSPTAISLLMDLRIEPQKDVAALVLRYAMDGVVAFEGDAVRVVTFEHPSLKPSDILLLHLLADQAVDRAGLERWEALATQEAVEEGYLAAQGGGGASAQKGCLRGCLGGCLVPFALLMIWGVLAGSLLNFDAMDAFLDAAPVTQDAYEEALYLSSDMAEFGNLGMMLLFALAAIAIFVLPVAALVSMIASSSSTVRVRRTEQGQLAAEQIAGVGNFLHDFTNLSQADRGSLVVWDDFVVYAVVLEENDRIVKEVLSMRGFDYGALMRSTFGFGGR
;
A
#
# COMPACT_ATOMS: atom_id res chain seq x y z
N MET A 1 -27.20 4.59 -19.18
CA MET A 1 -26.09 4.60 -18.19
C MET A 1 -24.86 4.10 -18.92
N LYS A 2 -23.72 4.81 -18.87
CA LYS A 2 -22.47 4.29 -19.47
C LYS A 2 -22.03 3.04 -18.70
N LYS A 3 -21.72 1.95 -19.41
CA LYS A 3 -21.14 0.74 -18.81
C LYS A 3 -19.71 1.07 -18.40
N VAL A 4 -19.28 0.57 -17.24
CA VAL A 4 -17.99 0.88 -16.64
C VAL A 4 -17.30 -0.43 -16.27
N GLU A 5 -16.04 -0.56 -16.64
CA GLU A 5 -15.23 -1.75 -16.39
C GLU A 5 -13.93 -1.42 -15.65
N ARG A 6 -13.26 -2.45 -15.13
CA ARG A 6 -12.12 -2.29 -14.23
C ARG A 6 -11.04 -3.31 -14.52
N PHE A 7 -9.79 -2.84 -14.56
CA PHE A 7 -8.63 -3.71 -14.55
C PHE A 7 -8.37 -4.30 -13.15
N TYR A 8 -8.03 -5.58 -13.10
CA TYR A 8 -7.67 -6.28 -11.86
C TYR A 8 -6.16 -6.41 -11.70
N THR A 9 -5.49 -5.28 -11.46
CA THR A 9 -4.03 -5.26 -11.29
C THR A 9 -3.56 -5.86 -9.96
N GLN A 10 -2.33 -6.36 -9.93
CA GLN A 10 -1.60 -6.83 -8.77
C GLN A 10 -1.52 -5.78 -7.70
N ARG A 11 -1.37 -4.51 -8.08
CA ARG A 11 -1.37 -3.40 -7.12
C ARG A 11 -2.64 -3.36 -6.27
N VAL A 12 -3.81 -3.56 -6.89
CA VAL A 12 -5.09 -3.66 -6.17
C VAL A 12 -5.13 -4.89 -5.27
N ARG A 13 -4.57 -6.02 -5.71
CA ARG A 13 -4.45 -7.25 -4.90
C ARG A 13 -3.50 -7.06 -3.71
N ARG A 14 -2.33 -6.44 -3.92
CA ARG A 14 -1.33 -6.11 -2.90
C ARG A 14 -1.94 -5.19 -1.83
N TRP A 15 -2.61 -4.11 -2.21
CA TRP A 15 -3.30 -3.25 -1.24
C TRP A 15 -4.35 -4.00 -0.43
N ARG A 16 -5.08 -4.95 -1.04
CA ARG A 16 -6.03 -5.81 -0.29
C ARG A 16 -5.31 -6.73 0.70
N PHE A 17 -4.16 -7.28 0.33
CA PHE A 17 -3.35 -8.12 1.21
C PHE A 17 -2.76 -7.32 2.38
N ILE A 18 -2.12 -6.17 2.10
CA ILE A 18 -1.53 -5.31 3.13
C ILE A 18 -2.64 -4.76 4.05
N ASP A 19 -3.81 -4.42 3.51
CA ASP A 19 -4.96 -4.02 4.32
C ASP A 19 -5.43 -5.14 5.28
N ARG A 20 -5.38 -6.41 4.87
CA ARG A 20 -5.69 -7.54 5.75
C ARG A 20 -4.60 -7.81 6.78
N LEU A 21 -3.33 -7.59 6.42
CA LEU A 21 -2.19 -7.77 7.33
C LEU A 21 -2.31 -6.89 8.58
N SER A 22 -2.93 -5.70 8.46
CA SER A 22 -3.19 -4.82 9.60
C SER A 22 -4.00 -5.47 10.73
N LEU A 23 -4.82 -6.48 10.42
CA LEU A 23 -5.59 -7.22 11.43
C LEU A 23 -4.70 -8.11 12.32
N ALA A 24 -3.47 -8.40 11.91
CA ALA A 24 -2.50 -9.14 12.72
C ALA A 24 -1.76 -8.26 13.74
N LEU A 25 -1.90 -6.94 13.67
CA LEU A 25 -1.26 -5.99 14.59
C LEU A 25 -1.50 -6.27 16.09
N PRO A 26 -2.72 -6.58 16.57
CA PRO A 26 -2.93 -6.95 17.99
C PRO A 26 -2.09 -8.16 18.40
N LEU A 27 -1.99 -9.17 17.54
CA LEU A 27 -1.21 -10.38 17.81
C LEU A 27 0.29 -10.08 17.85
N ILE A 28 0.79 -9.22 16.96
CA ILE A 28 2.19 -8.77 16.98
C ILE A 28 2.49 -8.02 18.28
N LEU A 29 1.64 -7.08 18.69
CA LEU A 29 1.81 -6.34 19.94
C LEU A 29 1.76 -7.25 21.17
N PHE A 30 0.85 -8.23 21.17
CA PHE A 30 0.78 -9.24 22.23
C PHE A 30 2.10 -10.03 22.34
N LEU A 31 2.65 -10.50 21.22
CA LEU A 31 3.93 -11.22 21.22
C LEU A 31 5.10 -10.36 21.72
N VAL A 32 5.10 -9.06 21.38
CA VAL A 32 6.10 -8.11 21.89
C VAL A 32 5.96 -7.93 23.40
N LEU A 33 4.75 -7.75 23.91
CA LEU A 33 4.50 -7.65 25.36
C LEU A 33 4.93 -8.92 26.11
N LEU A 34 4.67 -10.08 25.52
CA LEU A 34 5.07 -11.37 26.08
C LEU A 34 6.60 -11.50 26.14
N ALA A 35 7.31 -11.11 25.08
CA ALA A 35 8.77 -11.10 25.05
C ALA A 35 9.38 -10.11 26.05
N VAL A 36 8.78 -8.92 26.20
CA VAL A 36 9.21 -7.93 27.23
C VAL A 36 8.96 -8.46 28.63
N CYS A 37 7.84 -9.14 28.86
CA CYS A 37 7.54 -9.74 30.15
C CYS A 37 8.53 -10.85 30.53
N GLU A 38 8.92 -11.67 29.57
CA GLU A 38 9.96 -12.70 29.76
C GLU A 38 11.33 -12.07 30.05
N ALA A 39 11.72 -11.04 29.28
CA ALA A 39 13.01 -10.37 29.43
C ALA A 39 13.16 -9.60 30.76
N THR A 40 12.07 -9.09 31.32
CA THR A 40 12.07 -8.34 32.58
C THR A 40 11.96 -9.24 33.82
N GLY A 41 11.75 -10.55 33.66
CA GLY A 41 11.74 -11.53 34.75
C GLY A 41 10.68 -11.31 35.84
N GLY A 42 9.70 -10.44 35.61
CA GLY A 42 8.88 -9.84 36.67
C GLY A 42 7.71 -10.70 37.16
N LEU A 43 6.68 -10.90 36.33
CA LEU A 43 5.37 -11.41 36.76
C LEU A 43 4.99 -12.77 36.16
N CYS A 44 5.27 -13.02 34.87
CA CYS A 44 4.93 -14.29 34.24
C CYS A 44 5.84 -15.44 34.68
N SER A 45 7.15 -15.20 34.76
CA SER A 45 8.14 -16.19 35.22
C SER A 45 7.94 -16.56 36.68
N THR A 46 7.62 -15.58 37.53
CA THR A 46 7.38 -15.77 38.97
C THR A 46 6.06 -16.50 39.23
N ALA A 47 4.96 -16.11 38.58
CA ALA A 47 3.68 -16.82 38.68
C ALA A 47 3.78 -18.28 38.19
N LEU A 48 4.50 -18.52 37.09
CA LEU A 48 4.76 -19.86 36.58
C LEU A 48 5.60 -20.70 37.54
N SER A 49 6.63 -20.11 38.16
CA SER A 49 7.49 -20.79 39.14
C SER A 49 6.77 -21.16 40.44
N ARG A 50 5.77 -20.37 40.86
CA ARG A 50 4.96 -20.61 42.06
C ARG A 50 3.78 -21.55 41.80
N GLY A 51 3.53 -21.95 40.55
CA GLY A 51 2.40 -22.82 40.18
C GLY A 51 1.02 -22.15 40.30
N ASP A 52 0.98 -20.81 40.35
CA ASP A 52 -0.28 -20.06 40.42
C ASP A 52 -0.79 -19.73 39.02
N TYR A 53 -1.52 -20.70 38.47
CA TYR A 53 -2.15 -20.57 37.16
C TYR A 53 -3.27 -19.50 37.13
N GLY A 54 -3.84 -19.12 38.29
CA GLY A 54 -4.88 -18.10 38.37
C GLY A 54 -4.33 -16.72 38.02
N THR A 55 -3.26 -16.32 38.70
CA THR A 55 -2.59 -15.04 38.44
C THR A 55 -1.98 -14.99 37.03
N LEU A 56 -1.38 -16.10 36.58
CA LEU A 56 -0.86 -16.21 35.21
C LEU A 56 -1.97 -15.98 34.16
N ALA A 57 -3.16 -16.55 34.37
CA ALA A 57 -4.29 -16.34 33.47
C ALA A 57 -4.74 -14.86 33.45
N VAL A 58 -4.81 -14.20 34.61
CA VAL A 58 -5.16 -12.77 34.70
C VAL A 58 -4.15 -11.89 33.98
N VAL A 59 -2.85 -12.16 34.14
CA VAL A 59 -1.78 -11.41 33.47
C VAL A 59 -1.84 -11.59 31.94
N VAL A 60 -2.05 -12.81 31.45
CA VAL A 60 -2.17 -13.07 30.01
C VAL A 60 -3.41 -12.41 29.42
N VAL A 61 -4.55 -12.48 30.12
CA VAL A 61 -5.81 -11.84 29.67
C VAL A 61 -5.67 -10.33 29.64
N THR A 62 -5.01 -9.72 30.63
CA THR A 62 -4.76 -8.26 30.65
C THR A 62 -3.79 -7.83 29.55
N MET A 63 -2.75 -8.62 29.25
CA MET A 63 -1.87 -8.38 28.08
C MET A 63 -2.63 -8.48 26.75
N LEU A 64 -3.54 -9.45 26.62
CA LEU A 64 -4.36 -9.60 25.42
C LEU A 64 -5.33 -8.41 25.29
N ALA A 65 -5.98 -8.00 26.38
CA ALA A 65 -6.87 -6.85 26.39
C ALA A 65 -6.12 -5.56 26.04
N THR A 66 -4.97 -5.29 26.67
CA THR A 66 -4.15 -4.10 26.39
C THR A 66 -3.65 -4.10 24.95
N SER A 67 -3.10 -5.21 24.44
CA SER A 67 -2.65 -5.30 23.03
C SER A 67 -3.79 -5.07 22.03
N ALA A 68 -4.97 -5.63 22.27
CA ALA A 68 -6.15 -5.38 21.44
C ALA A 68 -6.50 -3.89 21.45
N LEU A 69 -6.58 -3.29 22.63
CA LEU A 69 -7.02 -1.91 22.83
C LEU A 69 -6.03 -0.88 22.25
N TYR A 70 -4.72 -1.09 22.41
CA TYR A 70 -3.69 -0.25 21.79
C TYR A 70 -3.57 -0.43 20.27
N SER A 71 -3.95 -1.61 19.73
CA SER A 71 -3.92 -1.86 18.29
C SER A 71 -5.05 -1.18 17.53
N ILE A 72 -6.24 -1.03 18.14
CA ILE A 72 -7.44 -0.43 17.53
C ILE A 72 -7.10 0.89 16.80
N PRO A 73 -6.48 1.89 17.44
CA PRO A 73 -6.23 3.15 16.78
C PRO A 73 -5.29 3.05 15.57
N LEU A 74 -4.23 2.25 15.70
CA LEU A 74 -3.27 2.02 14.63
C LEU A 74 -3.93 1.32 13.43
N VAL A 75 -4.79 0.33 13.69
CA VAL A 75 -5.57 -0.36 12.65
C VAL A 75 -6.53 0.62 11.98
N PHE A 76 -7.24 1.47 12.73
CA PHE A 76 -8.15 2.46 12.14
C PHE A 76 -7.44 3.47 11.23
N VAL A 77 -6.31 4.03 11.68
CA VAL A 77 -5.48 4.93 10.86
C VAL A 77 -5.03 4.21 9.59
N TRP A 78 -4.49 3.00 9.75
CA TRP A 78 -4.02 2.20 8.62
C TRP A 78 -5.15 1.93 7.62
N ARG A 79 -6.32 1.48 8.08
CA ARG A 79 -7.48 1.18 7.22
C ARG A 79 -8.04 2.41 6.52
N ALA A 80 -8.00 3.57 7.17
CA ALA A 80 -8.40 4.83 6.54
C ALA A 80 -7.46 5.21 5.40
N VAL A 81 -6.14 5.09 5.64
CA VAL A 81 -5.10 5.39 4.64
C VAL A 81 -5.13 4.37 3.50
N SER A 82 -5.07 3.08 3.82
CA SER A 82 -5.11 1.98 2.84
C SER A 82 -6.40 2.02 2.02
N GLY A 83 -7.54 2.31 2.67
CA GLY A 83 -8.84 2.43 2.03
C GLY A 83 -8.90 3.59 1.05
N SER A 84 -8.35 4.75 1.43
CA SER A 84 -8.25 5.93 0.56
C SER A 84 -7.37 5.66 -0.66
N ILE A 85 -6.18 5.10 -0.44
CA ILE A 85 -5.25 4.74 -1.53
C ILE A 85 -5.88 3.68 -2.44
N ARG A 86 -6.48 2.63 -1.87
CA ARG A 86 -7.18 1.58 -2.63
C ARG A 86 -8.33 2.16 -3.46
N LYS A 87 -9.14 3.06 -2.90
CA LYS A 87 -10.23 3.72 -3.62
C LYS A 87 -9.70 4.55 -4.78
N SER A 88 -8.59 5.28 -4.57
CA SER A 88 -7.94 6.04 -5.64
C SER A 88 -7.38 5.13 -6.73
N THR A 89 -6.73 4.03 -6.36
CA THR A 89 -6.16 3.04 -7.29
C THR A 89 -7.26 2.37 -8.12
N LEU A 90 -8.36 1.95 -7.47
CA LEU A 90 -9.52 1.37 -8.15
C LEU A 90 -10.14 2.35 -9.13
N ARG A 91 -10.27 3.63 -8.75
CA ARG A 91 -10.81 4.67 -9.64
C ARG A 91 -9.92 4.86 -10.88
N ASN A 92 -8.60 4.82 -10.72
CA ASN A 92 -7.68 4.99 -11.84
C ASN A 92 -7.68 3.76 -12.77
N ALA A 93 -7.85 2.56 -12.20
CA ALA A 93 -8.01 1.30 -12.95
C ALA A 93 -9.41 1.12 -13.59
N THR A 94 -10.32 2.06 -13.37
CA THR A 94 -11.68 2.04 -13.94
C THR A 94 -11.70 2.83 -15.25
N PHE A 95 -12.36 2.29 -16.28
CA PHE A 95 -12.53 2.93 -17.57
C PHE A 95 -14.00 2.87 -18.04
N ASP A 96 -14.36 3.78 -18.94
CA ASP A 96 -15.71 3.82 -19.52
C ASP A 96 -15.73 2.91 -20.75
N VAL A 97 -16.71 2.01 -20.83
CA VAL A 97 -16.89 1.13 -22.00
C VAL A 97 -17.53 1.91 -23.13
N THR A 98 -16.89 1.91 -24.30
CA THR A 98 -17.35 2.61 -25.50
C THR A 98 -18.01 1.65 -26.48
N GLU A 99 -17.35 0.55 -26.84
CA GLU A 99 -17.80 -0.36 -27.91
C GLU A 99 -18.40 -1.69 -27.40
N GLY A 100 -18.14 -2.06 -26.15
CA GLY A 100 -18.51 -3.34 -25.56
C GLY A 100 -17.62 -4.51 -26.00
N ILE A 101 -16.32 -4.30 -26.17
CA ILE A 101 -15.36 -5.32 -26.60
C ILE A 101 -15.00 -6.23 -25.42
N ASP A 102 -15.50 -7.47 -25.44
CA ASP A 102 -15.14 -8.47 -24.42
C ASP A 102 -13.76 -9.11 -24.69
N TYR A 103 -13.41 -9.31 -25.98
CA TYR A 103 -12.14 -9.88 -26.41
C TYR A 103 -11.55 -9.11 -27.59
N TYR A 104 -10.24 -8.87 -27.55
CA TYR A 104 -9.51 -8.22 -28.63
C TYR A 104 -8.26 -9.06 -28.96
N ARG A 105 -8.19 -9.56 -30.20
CA ARG A 105 -7.11 -10.47 -30.64
C ARG A 105 -6.06 -9.76 -31.50
N GLU A 106 -6.34 -8.56 -31.97
CA GLU A 106 -5.42 -7.85 -32.85
C GLU A 106 -4.25 -7.24 -32.07
N LYS A 107 -3.15 -6.96 -32.78
CA LYS A 107 -2.00 -6.28 -32.20
C LYS A 107 -2.38 -4.85 -31.84
N LEU A 108 -1.94 -4.39 -30.67
CA LEU A 108 -2.13 -3.01 -30.22
C LEU A 108 -1.12 -2.08 -30.93
N THR A 109 -1.34 -1.85 -32.23
CA THR A 109 -0.42 -1.10 -33.07
C THR A 109 -0.26 0.34 -32.59
N GLY A 110 0.98 0.82 -32.48
CA GLY A 110 1.29 2.19 -32.08
C GLY A 110 1.39 2.42 -30.57
N LEU A 111 0.95 1.47 -29.75
CA LEU A 111 1.10 1.56 -28.29
C LEU A 111 2.41 0.93 -27.82
N SER A 112 3.22 1.70 -27.09
CA SER A 112 4.38 1.14 -26.40
C SER A 112 3.95 0.33 -25.17
N PRO A 113 4.74 -0.64 -24.71
CA PRO A 113 4.46 -1.40 -23.48
C PRO A 113 4.16 -0.49 -22.28
N THR A 114 4.90 0.62 -22.14
CA THR A 114 4.69 1.63 -21.11
C THR A 114 3.37 2.38 -21.27
N ALA A 115 2.97 2.69 -22.51
CA ALA A 115 1.67 3.32 -22.78
C ALA A 115 0.51 2.39 -22.43
N ILE A 116 0.65 1.08 -22.69
CA ILE A 116 -0.33 0.06 -22.28
C ILE A 116 -0.47 0.05 -20.75
N SER A 117 0.64 -0.01 -20.02
CA SER A 117 0.66 0.03 -18.54
C SER A 117 -0.01 1.30 -17.99
N LEU A 118 0.36 2.47 -18.52
CA LEU A 118 -0.27 3.75 -18.21
C LEU A 118 -1.78 3.74 -18.48
N LEU A 119 -2.23 3.15 -19.59
CA LEU A 119 -3.64 3.06 -19.91
C LEU A 119 -4.40 2.07 -19.01
N MET A 120 -3.75 1.15 -18.32
CA MET A 120 -4.40 0.27 -17.35
C MET A 120 -4.73 0.96 -16.03
N ASP A 121 -3.76 1.63 -15.39
CA ASP A 121 -3.93 2.15 -14.03
C ASP A 121 -3.49 3.62 -13.84
N LEU A 122 -3.13 4.30 -14.94
CA LEU A 122 -2.63 5.68 -14.99
C LEU A 122 -1.31 5.90 -14.25
N ARG A 123 -0.55 4.83 -14.01
CA ARG A 123 0.81 4.87 -13.48
C ARG A 123 1.70 3.90 -14.25
N ILE A 124 3.00 4.10 -14.09
CA ILE A 124 4.03 3.20 -14.58
C ILE A 124 4.51 2.38 -13.38
N GLU A 125 4.74 1.10 -13.59
CA GLU A 125 5.36 0.19 -12.64
C GLU A 125 6.71 -0.29 -13.20
N PRO A 126 7.84 0.27 -12.74
CA PRO A 126 9.15 0.04 -13.34
C PRO A 126 9.52 -1.43 -13.53
N GLN A 127 9.09 -2.32 -12.63
CA GLN A 127 9.45 -3.73 -12.70
C GLN A 127 8.92 -4.42 -13.94
N LYS A 128 7.60 -4.38 -14.15
CA LYS A 128 6.98 -5.05 -15.29
C LYS A 128 7.18 -4.27 -16.58
N ASP A 129 7.21 -2.94 -16.50
CA ASP A 129 7.30 -2.08 -17.68
C ASP A 129 8.70 -2.10 -18.28
N VAL A 130 9.75 -2.06 -17.46
CA VAL A 130 11.13 -2.24 -17.96
C VAL A 130 11.33 -3.65 -18.50
N ALA A 131 10.81 -4.69 -17.81
CA ALA A 131 10.91 -6.06 -18.32
C ALA A 131 10.21 -6.21 -19.69
N ALA A 132 9.02 -5.65 -19.84
CA ALA A 132 8.30 -5.66 -21.12
C ALA A 132 9.04 -4.88 -22.22
N LEU A 133 9.61 -3.71 -21.89
CA LEU A 133 10.41 -2.93 -22.84
C LEU A 133 11.66 -3.69 -23.28
N VAL A 134 12.35 -4.37 -22.35
CA VAL A 134 13.54 -5.18 -22.67
C VAL A 134 13.19 -6.32 -23.61
N LEU A 135 12.05 -7.00 -23.41
CA LEU A 135 11.56 -8.02 -24.34
C LEU A 135 11.27 -7.43 -25.72
N ARG A 136 10.61 -6.27 -25.77
CA ARG A 136 10.35 -5.56 -27.03
C ARG A 136 11.65 -5.16 -27.73
N TYR A 137 12.63 -4.62 -27.01
CA TYR A 137 13.94 -4.26 -27.57
C TYR A 137 14.69 -5.48 -28.09
N ALA A 138 14.51 -6.65 -27.45
CA ALA A 138 15.08 -7.89 -27.94
C ALA A 138 14.43 -8.36 -29.25
N MET A 139 13.11 -8.19 -29.40
CA MET A 139 12.42 -8.44 -30.67
C MET A 139 12.90 -7.49 -31.77
N ASP A 140 13.09 -6.21 -31.44
CA ASP A 140 13.57 -5.18 -32.37
C ASP A 140 15.09 -5.30 -32.68
N GLY A 141 15.80 -6.25 -32.05
CA GLY A 141 17.25 -6.45 -32.23
C GLY A 141 18.13 -5.35 -31.60
N VAL A 142 17.53 -4.46 -30.81
CA VAL A 142 18.18 -3.36 -30.08
C VAL A 142 18.96 -3.89 -28.87
N VAL A 143 18.46 -4.96 -28.26
CA VAL A 143 19.05 -5.62 -27.10
C VAL A 143 19.26 -7.10 -27.39
N ALA A 144 20.38 -7.66 -26.94
CA ALA A 144 20.67 -9.08 -27.02
C ALA A 144 20.81 -9.68 -25.62
N PHE A 145 20.31 -10.91 -25.48
CA PHE A 145 20.51 -11.72 -24.29
C PHE A 145 21.77 -12.57 -24.46
N GLU A 146 22.82 -12.25 -23.72
CA GLU A 146 24.09 -12.99 -23.71
C GLU A 146 24.19 -13.78 -22.38
N GLY A 147 23.68 -15.01 -22.37
CA GLY A 147 23.60 -15.84 -21.17
C GLY A 147 22.71 -15.19 -20.10
N ASP A 148 23.31 -14.85 -18.96
CA ASP A 148 22.65 -14.18 -17.84
C ASP A 148 22.75 -12.64 -17.90
N ALA A 149 23.24 -12.04 -18.98
CA ALA A 149 23.40 -10.59 -19.10
C ALA A 149 22.55 -10.01 -20.25
N VAL A 150 22.10 -8.77 -20.04
CA VAL A 150 21.43 -7.97 -21.06
C VAL A 150 22.42 -6.98 -21.65
N ARG A 151 22.63 -7.04 -22.97
CA ARG A 151 23.55 -6.16 -23.69
C ARG A 151 22.81 -5.30 -24.69
N VAL A 152 23.05 -3.99 -24.65
CA VAL A 152 22.57 -3.06 -25.67
C VAL A 152 23.42 -3.20 -26.93
N VAL A 153 22.79 -3.53 -28.05
CA VAL A 153 23.44 -3.74 -29.35
C VAL A 153 23.52 -2.43 -30.12
N THR A 154 22.41 -1.66 -30.12
CA THR A 154 22.25 -0.43 -30.91
C THR A 154 21.40 0.57 -30.14
N PHE A 155 21.67 1.86 -30.30
CA PHE A 155 20.86 2.96 -29.74
C PHE A 155 19.95 3.64 -30.78
N GLU A 156 20.11 3.29 -32.05
CA GLU A 156 19.40 3.88 -33.18
C GLU A 156 18.47 2.85 -33.82
N HIS A 157 17.16 2.98 -33.57
CA HIS A 157 16.13 2.17 -34.21
C HIS A 157 14.85 3.01 -34.40
N PRO A 158 14.14 2.91 -35.55
CA PRO A 158 12.99 3.77 -35.85
C PRO A 158 11.82 3.68 -34.86
N SER A 159 11.73 2.58 -34.10
CA SER A 159 10.67 2.35 -33.11
C SER A 159 10.95 2.98 -31.73
N LEU A 160 12.17 3.51 -31.50
CA LEU A 160 12.61 4.01 -30.20
C LEU A 160 12.14 5.43 -29.95
N LYS A 161 11.49 5.62 -28.80
CA LYS A 161 11.09 6.92 -28.28
C LYS A 161 12.20 7.54 -27.41
N PRO A 162 12.14 8.85 -27.11
CA PRO A 162 13.08 9.49 -26.18
C PRO A 162 13.18 8.79 -24.82
N SER A 163 12.06 8.30 -24.29
CA SER A 163 12.01 7.49 -23.06
C SER A 163 12.78 6.18 -23.23
N ASP A 164 12.64 5.49 -24.37
CA ASP A 164 13.33 4.25 -24.67
C ASP A 164 14.85 4.45 -24.73
N ILE A 165 15.32 5.52 -25.40
CA ILE A 165 16.75 5.86 -25.50
C ILE A 165 17.35 6.11 -24.11
N LEU A 166 16.64 6.84 -23.25
CA LEU A 166 17.09 7.09 -21.88
C LEU A 166 17.21 5.78 -21.08
N LEU A 167 16.23 4.88 -21.22
CA LEU A 167 16.29 3.57 -20.56
C LEU A 167 17.47 2.73 -21.07
N LEU A 168 17.72 2.71 -22.38
CA LEU A 168 18.88 2.00 -22.95
C LEU A 168 20.21 2.52 -22.42
N HIS A 169 20.37 3.84 -22.24
CA HIS A 169 21.56 4.39 -21.60
C HIS A 169 21.69 3.94 -20.14
N LEU A 170 20.60 3.94 -19.36
CA LEU A 170 20.62 3.44 -17.98
C LEU A 170 20.99 1.95 -17.91
N LEU A 171 20.55 1.14 -18.88
CA LEU A 171 20.90 -0.28 -18.98
C LEU A 171 22.36 -0.49 -19.38
N ALA A 172 22.86 0.30 -20.33
CA ALA A 172 24.24 0.22 -20.81
C ALA A 172 25.25 0.56 -19.70
N ASP A 173 24.95 1.59 -18.91
CA ASP A 173 25.81 2.04 -17.80
C ASP A 173 25.69 1.16 -16.55
N GLN A 174 24.79 0.16 -16.54
CA GLN A 174 24.42 -0.67 -15.38
C GLN A 174 24.06 0.17 -14.13
N ALA A 175 23.62 1.40 -14.34
CA ALA A 175 23.38 2.41 -13.30
C ALA A 175 21.90 2.79 -13.27
N VAL A 176 21.03 1.79 -13.11
CA VAL A 176 19.58 2.00 -12.95
C VAL A 176 19.31 2.60 -11.56
N ASP A 177 19.52 3.91 -11.45
CA ASP A 177 19.22 4.67 -10.24
C ASP A 177 17.77 5.18 -10.23
N ARG A 178 17.23 5.42 -9.04
CA ARG A 178 15.86 5.91 -8.83
C ARG A 178 15.61 7.22 -9.58
N ALA A 179 16.56 8.15 -9.55
CA ALA A 179 16.42 9.42 -10.25
C ALA A 179 16.35 9.25 -11.79
N GLY A 180 17.04 8.25 -12.33
CA GLY A 180 16.97 7.89 -13.74
C GLY A 180 15.59 7.33 -14.11
N LEU A 181 15.07 6.41 -13.29
CA LEU A 181 13.73 5.84 -13.47
C LEU A 181 12.62 6.89 -13.34
N GLU A 182 12.71 7.81 -12.38
CA GLU A 182 11.72 8.88 -12.23
C GLU A 182 11.70 9.82 -13.47
N ARG A 183 12.86 10.09 -14.08
CA ARG A 183 12.95 10.85 -15.34
C ARG A 183 12.38 10.08 -16.51
N TRP A 184 12.67 8.79 -16.60
CA TRP A 184 12.12 7.89 -17.61
C TRP A 184 10.58 7.84 -17.53
N GLU A 185 10.02 7.65 -16.33
CA GLU A 185 8.57 7.65 -16.10
C GLU A 185 7.91 8.97 -16.54
N ALA A 186 8.54 10.10 -16.22
CA ALA A 186 8.05 11.41 -16.59
C ALA A 186 8.02 11.61 -18.12
N LEU A 187 9.07 11.19 -18.83
CA LEU A 187 9.14 11.26 -20.29
C LEU A 187 8.10 10.34 -20.94
N ALA A 188 8.00 9.08 -20.51
CA ALA A 188 7.01 8.15 -21.04
C ALA A 188 5.57 8.64 -20.81
N THR A 189 5.30 9.29 -19.68
CA THR A 189 3.99 9.91 -19.40
C THR A 189 3.73 11.10 -20.33
N GLN A 190 4.75 11.93 -20.60
CA GLN A 190 4.63 13.05 -21.52
C GLN A 190 4.36 12.59 -22.95
N GLU A 191 5.08 11.57 -23.43
CA GLU A 191 4.88 10.96 -24.74
C GLU A 191 3.45 10.46 -24.93
N ALA A 192 2.90 9.75 -23.94
CA ALA A 192 1.52 9.26 -23.98
C ALA A 192 0.46 10.39 -23.95
N VAL A 193 0.81 11.56 -23.41
CA VAL A 193 -0.03 12.77 -23.47
C VAL A 193 0.05 13.43 -24.84
N GLU A 194 1.25 13.54 -25.42
CA GLU A 194 1.47 14.09 -26.76
C GLU A 194 0.80 13.25 -27.86
N GLU A 195 0.74 11.93 -27.67
CA GLU A 195 0.04 10.99 -28.56
C GLU A 195 -1.49 11.06 -28.44
N GLY A 196 -2.02 11.82 -27.49
CA GLY A 196 -3.46 12.07 -27.36
C GLY A 196 -4.24 10.97 -26.63
N TYR A 197 -3.59 9.91 -26.14
CA TYR A 197 -4.24 8.88 -25.31
C TYR A 197 -4.54 9.38 -23.89
N LEU A 198 -3.72 10.29 -23.38
CA LEU A 198 -3.87 10.89 -22.05
C LEU A 198 -3.99 12.41 -22.14
N ALA A 199 -4.75 13.00 -21.23
CA ALA A 199 -4.81 14.44 -21.02
C ALA A 199 -4.23 14.77 -19.64
N ALA A 200 -3.33 15.75 -19.59
CA ALA A 200 -2.85 16.31 -18.34
C ALA A 200 -4.01 16.99 -17.60
N GLN A 201 -4.25 16.61 -16.35
CA GLN A 201 -5.12 17.37 -15.46
C GLN A 201 -4.40 18.66 -15.10
N GLY A 202 -4.83 19.78 -15.70
CA GLY A 202 -4.40 21.11 -15.28
C GLY A 202 -4.59 21.24 -13.78
N GLY A 203 -3.55 21.68 -13.06
CA GLY A 203 -3.51 21.73 -11.61
C GLY A 203 -4.71 22.48 -11.03
N GLY A 204 -5.74 21.72 -10.65
CA GLY A 204 -6.98 22.22 -10.05
C GLY A 204 -6.77 22.65 -8.61
N GLY A 205 -5.91 23.66 -8.39
CA GLY A 205 -5.65 24.25 -7.08
C GLY A 205 -6.79 25.10 -6.51
N ALA A 206 -7.86 25.36 -7.27
CA ALA A 206 -8.90 26.32 -6.88
C ALA A 206 -10.21 25.71 -6.33
N SER A 207 -10.52 24.43 -6.60
CA SER A 207 -11.74 23.79 -6.08
C SER A 207 -11.53 23.03 -4.76
N ALA A 208 -10.29 22.62 -4.45
CA ALA A 208 -9.94 21.99 -3.18
C ALA A 208 -9.92 22.98 -2.00
N GLN A 209 -9.67 24.27 -2.26
CA GLN A 209 -9.51 25.28 -1.21
C GLN A 209 -10.84 25.64 -0.52
N LYS A 210 -11.98 25.57 -1.24
CA LYS A 210 -13.31 25.82 -0.66
C LYS A 210 -13.82 24.67 0.22
N GLY A 211 -13.36 23.44 -0.01
CA GLY A 211 -13.63 22.29 0.86
C GLY A 211 -12.72 22.25 2.10
N CYS A 212 -11.48 22.72 1.97
CA CYS A 212 -10.46 22.64 3.02
C CYS A 212 -10.78 23.52 4.25
N LEU A 213 -11.37 24.70 4.06
CA LEU A 213 -11.72 25.60 5.17
C LEU A 213 -12.94 25.12 5.99
N ARG A 214 -13.94 24.51 5.33
CA ARG A 214 -15.07 23.89 6.04
C ARG A 214 -14.72 22.53 6.64
N GLY A 215 -13.78 21.79 6.04
CA GLY A 215 -13.30 20.49 6.52
C GLY A 215 -12.29 20.57 7.66
N CYS A 216 -11.33 21.50 7.64
CA CYS A 216 -10.32 21.64 8.70
C CYS A 216 -10.89 22.20 10.02
N LEU A 217 -11.78 23.20 9.95
CA LEU A 217 -12.38 23.78 11.17
C LEU A 217 -13.41 22.82 11.80
N GLY A 218 -14.21 22.11 11.00
CA GLY A 218 -15.12 21.08 11.51
C GLY A 218 -14.42 19.79 11.94
N GLY A 219 -13.32 19.41 11.27
CA GLY A 219 -12.61 18.16 11.52
C GLY A 219 -11.64 18.21 12.70
N CYS A 220 -11.05 19.36 13.00
CA CYS A 220 -10.13 19.51 14.14
C CYS A 220 -10.85 19.88 15.44
N LEU A 221 -11.88 20.74 15.41
CA LEU A 221 -12.57 21.17 16.64
C LEU A 221 -13.45 20.09 17.27
N VAL A 222 -14.03 19.20 16.47
CA VAL A 222 -14.91 18.12 16.96
C VAL A 222 -14.17 17.15 17.89
N PRO A 223 -12.96 16.66 17.57
CA PRO A 223 -12.15 15.85 18.49
C PRO A 223 -11.82 16.58 19.80
N PHE A 224 -11.48 17.87 19.75
CA PHE A 224 -11.21 18.65 20.97
C PHE A 224 -12.47 18.84 21.81
N ALA A 225 -13.62 19.13 21.20
CA ALA A 225 -14.89 19.23 21.90
C ALA A 225 -15.31 17.89 22.53
N LEU A 226 -15.12 16.78 21.79
CA LEU A 226 -15.36 15.44 22.31
C LEU A 226 -14.42 15.10 23.47
N LEU A 227 -13.12 15.44 23.38
CA LEU A 227 -12.17 15.25 24.49
C LEU A 227 -12.55 16.08 25.72
N MET A 228 -12.99 17.33 25.55
CA MET A 228 -13.42 18.18 26.66
C MET A 228 -14.67 17.62 27.35
N ILE A 229 -15.67 17.21 26.56
CA ILE A 229 -16.88 16.55 27.08
C ILE A 229 -16.52 15.23 27.76
N TRP A 230 -15.59 14.48 27.19
CA TRP A 230 -15.12 13.20 27.72
C TRP A 230 -14.34 13.34 29.02
N GLY A 231 -13.47 14.36 29.14
CA GLY A 231 -12.74 14.67 30.37
C GLY A 231 -13.65 15.08 31.51
N VAL A 232 -14.70 15.87 31.23
CA VAL A 232 -15.72 16.22 32.24
C VAL A 232 -16.51 14.99 32.70
N LEU A 233 -16.90 14.11 31.77
CA LEU A 233 -17.58 12.84 32.09
C LEU A 233 -16.68 11.93 32.94
N ALA A 234 -15.42 11.76 32.57
CA ALA A 234 -14.45 10.97 33.33
C ALA A 234 -14.28 11.50 34.76
N GLY A 235 -14.09 12.82 34.92
CA GLY A 235 -13.99 13.48 36.22
C GLY A 235 -15.23 13.34 37.10
N SER A 236 -16.41 13.19 36.50
CA SER A 236 -17.67 13.04 37.24
C SER A 236 -17.99 11.59 37.64
N LEU A 237 -17.41 10.60 36.97
CA LEU A 237 -17.71 9.18 37.16
C LEU A 237 -16.60 8.46 37.93
N LEU A 238 -15.37 8.98 37.92
CA LEU A 238 -14.23 8.40 38.62
C LEU A 238 -13.99 9.12 39.94
N ASN A 239 -13.91 8.35 41.03
CA ASN A 239 -13.58 8.88 42.36
C ASN A 239 -12.05 8.86 42.56
N PHE A 240 -11.38 9.84 41.98
CA PHE A 240 -9.91 9.93 42.03
C PHE A 240 -9.36 10.01 43.46
N ASP A 241 -10.05 10.69 44.37
CA ASP A 241 -9.61 10.84 45.77
C ASP A 241 -9.61 9.49 46.53
N ALA A 242 -10.61 8.64 46.28
CA ALA A 242 -10.68 7.31 46.89
C ALA A 242 -9.61 6.36 46.31
N MET A 243 -9.34 6.49 45.00
CA MET A 243 -8.29 5.73 44.33
C MET A 243 -6.90 6.11 44.84
N ASP A 244 -6.59 7.40 44.93
CA ASP A 244 -5.31 7.88 45.47
C ASP A 244 -5.10 7.41 46.91
N ALA A 245 -6.15 7.50 47.76
CA ALA A 245 -6.08 6.99 49.11
C ALA A 245 -5.87 5.46 49.19
N PHE A 246 -6.45 4.70 48.26
CA PHE A 246 -6.27 3.24 48.17
C PHE A 246 -4.84 2.87 47.71
N LEU A 247 -4.31 3.58 46.73
CA LEU A 247 -2.94 3.41 46.23
C LEU A 247 -1.90 3.85 47.28
N ASP A 248 -2.15 4.93 48.01
CA ASP A 248 -1.29 5.38 49.11
C ASP A 248 -1.29 4.41 50.30
N ALA A 249 -2.39 3.68 50.51
CA ALA A 249 -2.51 2.64 51.52
C ALA A 249 -1.88 1.30 51.09
N ALA A 250 -1.44 1.17 49.83
CA ALA A 250 -0.85 -0.06 49.32
C ALA A 250 0.48 -0.37 50.04
N PRO A 251 0.70 -1.62 50.48
CA PRO A 251 1.95 -1.99 51.10
C PRO A 251 3.08 -1.96 50.06
N VAL A 252 4.12 -1.15 50.32
CA VAL A 252 5.31 -1.10 49.48
C VAL A 252 6.09 -2.41 49.63
N THR A 253 5.80 -3.36 48.76
CA THR A 253 6.49 -4.66 48.67
C THR A 253 7.44 -4.64 47.47
N GLN A 254 8.55 -5.41 47.54
CA GLN A 254 9.46 -5.54 46.39
C GLN A 254 8.96 -6.53 45.32
N ASP A 255 7.95 -7.34 45.65
CA ASP A 255 7.40 -8.38 44.78
C ASP A 255 6.13 -7.88 44.06
N ALA A 256 6.25 -7.62 42.75
CA ALA A 256 5.16 -7.15 41.88
C ALA A 256 3.90 -8.05 41.90
N TYR A 257 4.04 -9.30 42.33
CA TYR A 257 2.95 -10.27 42.50
C TYR A 257 2.05 -9.94 43.70
N GLU A 258 2.62 -9.53 44.83
CA GLU A 258 1.85 -9.20 46.04
C GLU A 258 1.06 -7.89 45.85
N GLU A 259 1.66 -6.94 45.12
CA GLU A 259 1.02 -5.70 44.70
C GLU A 259 -0.20 -5.95 43.80
N ALA A 260 -0.09 -6.86 42.82
CA ALA A 260 -1.19 -7.25 41.95
C ALA A 260 -2.34 -7.93 42.70
N LEU A 261 -2.03 -8.75 43.71
CA LEU A 261 -3.03 -9.43 44.53
C LEU A 261 -3.82 -8.42 45.39
N TYR A 262 -3.12 -7.43 45.97
CA TYR A 262 -3.73 -6.33 46.72
C TYR A 262 -4.69 -5.50 45.85
N LEU A 263 -4.28 -5.14 44.63
CA LEU A 263 -5.11 -4.42 43.66
C LEU A 263 -6.40 -5.18 43.28
N SER A 264 -6.37 -6.52 43.29
CA SER A 264 -7.54 -7.36 42.99
C SER A 264 -8.45 -7.66 44.19
N SER A 265 -8.02 -7.28 45.40
CA SER A 265 -8.70 -7.64 46.65
C SER A 265 -9.98 -6.82 46.91
N ASP A 266 -10.03 -5.59 46.41
CA ASP A 266 -11.21 -4.73 46.48
C ASP A 266 -11.87 -4.62 45.11
N MET A 267 -13.05 -5.26 44.96
CA MET A 267 -13.78 -5.27 43.69
C MET A 267 -14.28 -3.89 43.25
N ALA A 268 -14.50 -2.95 44.18
CA ALA A 268 -14.97 -1.61 43.84
C ALA A 268 -13.83 -0.78 43.22
N GLU A 269 -12.66 -0.78 43.85
CA GLU A 269 -11.50 -0.05 43.34
C GLU A 269 -10.88 -0.72 42.11
N PHE A 270 -10.89 -2.06 42.06
CA PHE A 270 -10.55 -2.78 40.83
C PHE A 270 -11.47 -2.40 39.66
N GLY A 271 -12.76 -2.19 39.93
CA GLY A 271 -13.73 -1.68 38.96
C GLY A 271 -13.42 -0.26 38.48
N ASN A 272 -13.07 0.65 39.40
CA ASN A 272 -12.66 2.02 39.08
C ASN A 272 -11.39 2.06 38.22
N LEU A 273 -10.41 1.21 38.50
CA LEU A 273 -9.17 1.09 37.72
C LEU A 273 -9.44 0.56 36.29
N GLY A 274 -10.34 -0.41 36.16
CA GLY A 274 -10.84 -0.88 34.86
C GLY A 274 -11.58 0.22 34.08
N MET A 275 -12.37 1.05 34.76
CA MET A 275 -13.05 2.20 34.16
C MET A 275 -12.05 3.27 33.70
N MET A 276 -11.02 3.60 34.50
CA MET A 276 -9.95 4.52 34.08
C MET A 276 -9.26 4.04 32.80
N LEU A 277 -8.95 2.74 32.70
CA LEU A 277 -8.37 2.15 31.50
C LEU A 277 -9.30 2.35 30.29
N LEU A 278 -10.60 2.08 30.43
CA LEU A 278 -11.61 2.31 29.38
C LEU A 278 -11.68 3.79 28.95
N PHE A 279 -11.64 4.72 29.91
CA PHE A 279 -11.65 6.16 29.64
C PHE A 279 -10.39 6.61 28.89
N ALA A 280 -9.21 6.13 29.30
CA ALA A 280 -7.95 6.41 28.63
C ALA A 280 -7.95 5.89 27.18
N LEU A 281 -8.53 4.71 26.95
CA LEU A 281 -8.64 4.11 25.62
C LEU A 281 -9.61 4.88 24.71
N ALA A 282 -10.73 5.35 25.25
CA ALA A 282 -11.65 6.22 24.53
C ALA A 282 -11.00 7.58 24.20
N ALA A 283 -10.19 8.15 25.10
CA ALA A 283 -9.44 9.37 24.83
C ALA A 283 -8.42 9.19 23.68
N ILE A 284 -7.70 8.05 23.66
CA ILE A 284 -6.79 7.68 22.56
C ILE A 284 -7.57 7.56 21.25
N ALA A 285 -8.74 6.90 21.25
CA ALA A 285 -9.56 6.75 20.05
C ALA A 285 -10.03 8.09 19.48
N ILE A 286 -10.41 9.05 20.33
CA ILE A 286 -10.82 10.40 19.92
C ILE A 286 -9.65 11.16 19.28
N PHE A 287 -8.42 10.97 19.76
CA PHE A 287 -7.23 11.60 19.18
C PHE A 287 -6.82 10.98 17.85
N VAL A 288 -7.10 9.70 17.66
CA VAL A 288 -6.63 8.93 16.50
C VAL A 288 -7.48 9.20 15.26
N LEU A 289 -8.78 9.40 15.40
CA LEU A 289 -9.68 9.70 14.28
C LEU A 289 -9.27 10.94 13.44
N PRO A 290 -8.93 12.11 14.03
CA PRO A 290 -8.48 13.26 13.26
C PRO A 290 -7.09 13.04 12.64
N VAL A 291 -6.19 12.32 13.32
CA VAL A 291 -4.89 11.95 12.75
C VAL A 291 -5.07 11.03 11.54
N ALA A 292 -5.94 10.02 11.65
CA ALA A 292 -6.31 9.13 10.55
C ALA A 292 -6.86 9.93 9.35
N ALA A 293 -7.75 10.89 9.61
CA ALA A 293 -8.32 11.73 8.57
C ALA A 293 -7.24 12.59 7.88
N LEU A 294 -6.38 13.26 8.64
CA LEU A 294 -5.29 14.09 8.12
C LEU A 294 -4.31 13.27 7.27
N VAL A 295 -3.86 12.12 7.80
CA VAL A 295 -2.94 11.22 7.10
C VAL A 295 -3.61 10.64 5.85
N SER A 296 -4.89 10.27 5.90
CA SER A 296 -5.63 9.77 4.73
C SER A 296 -5.78 10.84 3.65
N MET A 297 -5.92 12.12 4.04
CA MET A 297 -5.98 13.25 3.13
C MET A 297 -4.62 13.49 2.45
N ILE A 298 -3.53 13.50 3.21
CA ILE A 298 -2.16 13.62 2.69
C ILE A 298 -1.85 12.45 1.75
N ALA A 299 -2.14 11.22 2.19
CA ALA A 299 -1.96 10.02 1.38
C ALA A 299 -2.74 10.10 0.07
N SER A 300 -4.00 10.56 0.12
CA SER A 300 -4.81 10.76 -1.09
C SER A 300 -4.25 11.82 -2.03
N SER A 301 -3.65 12.90 -1.50
CA SER A 301 -3.00 13.92 -2.33
C SER A 301 -1.73 13.39 -3.01
N SER A 302 -0.95 12.56 -2.32
CA SER A 302 0.24 11.91 -2.89
C SER A 302 -0.12 10.85 -3.95
N SER A 303 -1.32 10.27 -3.85
CA SER A 303 -1.83 9.30 -4.81
C SER A 303 -2.56 9.95 -6.01
N THR A 304 -2.71 11.28 -6.04
CA THR A 304 -3.36 11.97 -7.17
C THR A 304 -2.59 11.71 -8.46
N VAL A 305 -3.25 11.03 -9.38
CA VAL A 305 -2.79 10.86 -10.75
C VAL A 305 -3.07 12.18 -11.48
N ARG A 306 -2.04 12.71 -12.14
CA ARG A 306 -2.08 14.00 -12.84
C ARG A 306 -2.54 13.88 -14.29
N VAL A 307 -2.92 12.69 -14.73
CA VAL A 307 -3.37 12.39 -16.09
C VAL A 307 -4.75 11.75 -16.06
N ARG A 308 -5.49 11.89 -17.16
CA ARG A 308 -6.79 11.24 -17.37
C ARG A 308 -6.83 10.67 -18.78
N ARG A 309 -7.47 9.53 -18.98
CA ARG A 309 -7.74 8.99 -20.32
C ARG A 309 -8.60 9.95 -21.13
N THR A 310 -8.21 10.19 -22.38
CA THR A 310 -9.05 10.86 -23.38
C THR A 310 -10.09 9.87 -23.93
N GLU A 311 -10.96 10.29 -24.85
CA GLU A 311 -11.89 9.36 -25.52
C GLU A 311 -11.15 8.25 -26.28
N GLN A 312 -10.08 8.61 -27.01
CA GLN A 312 -9.18 7.63 -27.65
C GLN A 312 -8.49 6.72 -26.62
N GLY A 313 -8.08 7.28 -25.47
CA GLY A 313 -7.53 6.49 -24.37
C GLY A 313 -8.51 5.53 -23.72
N GLN A 314 -9.82 5.84 -23.69
CA GLN A 314 -10.84 4.92 -23.19
C GLN A 314 -11.04 3.74 -24.14
N LEU A 315 -11.11 4.01 -25.46
CA LEU A 315 -11.16 2.96 -26.48
C LEU A 315 -9.92 2.05 -26.44
N ALA A 316 -8.73 2.64 -26.33
CA ALA A 316 -7.49 1.88 -26.19
C ALA A 316 -7.49 1.04 -24.90
N ALA A 317 -7.97 1.59 -23.77
CA ALA A 317 -8.11 0.82 -22.53
C ALA A 317 -9.08 -0.36 -22.69
N GLU A 318 -10.18 -0.17 -23.41
CA GLU A 318 -11.12 -1.24 -23.69
C GLU A 318 -10.51 -2.36 -24.56
N GLN A 319 -9.76 -2.00 -25.61
CA GLN A 319 -9.01 -2.96 -26.41
C GLN A 319 -7.96 -3.71 -25.58
N ILE A 320 -7.22 -2.99 -24.72
CA ILE A 320 -6.25 -3.57 -23.78
C ILE A 320 -6.93 -4.56 -22.83
N ALA A 321 -8.10 -4.24 -22.30
CA ALA A 321 -8.88 -5.16 -21.47
C ALA A 321 -9.31 -6.42 -22.26
N GLY A 322 -9.76 -6.23 -23.50
CA GLY A 322 -10.09 -7.33 -24.41
C GLY A 322 -8.88 -8.23 -24.73
N VAL A 323 -7.68 -7.66 -24.90
CA VAL A 323 -6.44 -8.44 -25.05
C VAL A 323 -6.15 -9.23 -23.78
N GLY A 324 -6.28 -8.60 -22.62
CA GLY A 324 -6.08 -9.26 -21.32
C GLY A 324 -6.98 -10.49 -21.16
N ASN A 325 -8.28 -10.33 -21.43
CA ASN A 325 -9.24 -11.45 -21.40
C ASN A 325 -8.85 -12.54 -22.41
N PHE A 326 -8.45 -12.16 -23.63
CA PHE A 326 -8.02 -13.11 -24.64
C PHE A 326 -6.79 -13.92 -24.20
N LEU A 327 -5.78 -13.24 -23.65
CA LEU A 327 -4.58 -13.88 -23.13
C LEU A 327 -4.90 -14.83 -21.97
N HIS A 328 -5.77 -14.40 -21.05
CA HIS A 328 -6.15 -15.19 -19.88
C HIS A 328 -6.89 -16.47 -20.25
N ASP A 329 -7.91 -16.38 -21.12
CA ASP A 329 -8.83 -17.48 -21.38
C ASP A 329 -8.36 -18.42 -22.51
N PHE A 330 -7.60 -17.90 -23.49
CA PHE A 330 -7.29 -18.62 -24.72
C PHE A 330 -5.81 -18.88 -24.96
N THR A 331 -4.93 -18.47 -24.04
CA THR A 331 -3.49 -18.71 -24.18
C THR A 331 -2.88 -19.35 -22.94
N ASN A 332 -1.76 -20.04 -23.14
CA ASN A 332 -0.95 -20.59 -22.04
C ASN A 332 0.22 -19.68 -21.69
N LEU A 333 0.15 -18.39 -22.07
CA LEU A 333 1.25 -17.44 -21.87
C LEU A 333 1.52 -17.12 -20.40
N SER A 334 0.60 -17.43 -19.48
CA SER A 334 0.83 -17.32 -18.03
C SER A 334 1.93 -18.27 -17.52
N GLN A 335 2.20 -19.37 -18.23
CA GLN A 335 3.23 -20.36 -17.89
C GLN A 335 4.45 -20.31 -18.80
N ALA A 336 4.40 -19.50 -19.85
CA ALA A 336 5.44 -19.38 -20.85
C ALA A 336 6.74 -18.82 -20.27
N ASP A 337 7.85 -19.19 -20.90
CA ASP A 337 9.18 -18.68 -20.65
C ASP A 337 9.53 -17.57 -21.65
N ARG A 338 10.68 -16.92 -21.44
CA ARG A 338 11.20 -15.93 -22.40
C ARG A 338 11.39 -16.51 -23.81
N GLY A 339 11.71 -17.80 -23.95
CA GLY A 339 11.88 -18.45 -25.26
C GLY A 339 10.64 -18.40 -26.15
N SER A 340 9.46 -18.30 -25.53
CA SER A 340 8.18 -18.16 -26.22
C SER A 340 8.03 -16.83 -26.98
N LEU A 341 8.91 -15.85 -26.73
CA LEU A 341 8.96 -14.56 -27.44
C LEU A 341 9.10 -14.72 -28.95
N VAL A 342 9.83 -15.74 -29.41
CA VAL A 342 10.04 -16.02 -30.84
C VAL A 342 8.77 -16.48 -31.55
N VAL A 343 7.83 -17.08 -30.81
CA VAL A 343 6.62 -17.70 -31.38
C VAL A 343 5.41 -16.77 -31.24
N TRP A 344 5.33 -16.05 -30.13
CA TRP A 344 4.15 -15.26 -29.76
C TRP A 344 4.37 -13.75 -29.88
N ASP A 345 5.58 -13.30 -30.21
CA ASP A 345 5.94 -11.90 -30.46
C ASP A 345 5.37 -10.95 -29.40
N ASP A 346 4.59 -9.95 -29.83
CA ASP A 346 3.99 -8.91 -29.01
C ASP A 346 3.07 -9.45 -27.92
N PHE A 347 2.46 -10.63 -28.10
CA PHE A 347 1.56 -11.21 -27.10
C PHE A 347 2.31 -11.63 -25.83
N VAL A 348 3.59 -11.98 -25.91
CA VAL A 348 4.42 -12.22 -24.71
C VAL A 348 4.66 -10.91 -23.97
N VAL A 349 4.96 -9.84 -24.71
CA VAL A 349 5.14 -8.50 -24.15
C VAL A 349 3.85 -8.03 -23.48
N TYR A 350 2.70 -8.23 -24.12
CA TYR A 350 1.39 -7.92 -23.54
C TYR A 350 1.11 -8.76 -22.30
N ALA A 351 1.39 -10.07 -22.31
CA ALA A 351 1.21 -10.92 -21.13
C ALA A 351 2.04 -10.45 -19.92
N VAL A 352 3.22 -9.87 -20.16
CA VAL A 352 4.07 -9.28 -19.12
C VAL A 352 3.49 -7.96 -18.60
N VAL A 353 3.12 -7.02 -19.49
CA VAL A 353 2.57 -5.71 -19.08
C VAL A 353 1.23 -5.85 -18.37
N LEU A 354 0.38 -6.76 -18.87
CA LEU A 354 -0.95 -7.04 -18.35
C LEU A 354 -0.93 -7.91 -17.07
N GLU A 355 0.26 -8.25 -16.57
CA GLU A 355 0.46 -9.01 -15.33
C GLU A 355 -0.08 -10.45 -15.37
N GLU A 356 -0.21 -11.03 -16.57
CA GLU A 356 -0.57 -12.45 -16.76
C GLU A 356 0.65 -13.37 -16.57
N ASN A 357 1.88 -12.87 -16.79
CA ASN A 357 3.12 -13.64 -16.62
C ASN A 357 4.20 -12.91 -15.78
N ASP A 358 4.21 -13.21 -14.48
CA ASP A 358 5.24 -12.74 -13.54
C ASP A 358 6.58 -13.49 -13.65
N ARG A 359 6.59 -14.68 -14.26
CA ARG A 359 7.80 -15.51 -14.33
C ARG A 359 8.84 -14.85 -15.22
N ILE A 360 8.41 -14.34 -16.38
CA ILE A 360 9.29 -13.64 -17.32
C ILE A 360 9.82 -12.35 -16.69
N VAL A 361 9.00 -11.61 -15.94
CA VAL A 361 9.47 -10.42 -15.20
C VAL A 361 10.63 -10.78 -14.28
N LYS A 362 10.48 -11.86 -13.50
CA LYS A 362 11.54 -12.32 -12.58
C LYS A 362 12.78 -12.81 -13.34
N GLU A 363 12.58 -13.53 -14.44
CA GLU A 363 13.68 -14.02 -15.30
C GLU A 363 14.51 -12.84 -15.82
N VAL A 364 13.86 -11.86 -16.48
CA VAL A 364 14.53 -10.68 -17.07
C VAL A 364 15.21 -9.84 -15.98
N LEU A 365 14.52 -9.55 -14.88
CA LEU A 365 15.09 -8.72 -13.81
C LEU A 365 16.16 -9.43 -12.96
N SER A 366 16.29 -10.75 -13.07
CA SER A 366 17.36 -11.52 -12.41
C SER A 366 18.67 -11.51 -13.19
N MET A 367 18.67 -11.02 -14.44
CA MET A 367 19.85 -10.94 -15.28
C MET A 367 20.83 -9.86 -14.79
N ARG A 368 22.12 -10.10 -14.99
CA ARG A 368 23.20 -9.13 -14.74
C ARG A 368 22.98 -7.90 -15.61
N GLY A 369 22.92 -6.74 -14.96
CA GLY A 369 22.58 -5.44 -15.56
C GLY A 369 21.43 -4.72 -14.85
N PHE A 370 20.67 -5.42 -14.00
CA PHE A 370 19.61 -4.82 -13.18
C PHE A 370 19.96 -4.81 -11.69
N ASP A 371 19.87 -3.65 -11.03
CA ASP A 371 19.81 -3.59 -9.57
C ASP A 371 18.35 -3.80 -9.10
N TYR A 372 18.05 -5.05 -8.73
CA TYR A 372 16.74 -5.44 -8.22
C TYR A 372 16.32 -4.62 -6.98
N GLY A 373 17.28 -4.17 -6.17
CA GLY A 373 17.05 -3.34 -4.99
C GLY A 373 16.64 -1.90 -5.33
N ALA A 374 17.15 -1.35 -6.44
CA ALA A 374 16.73 -0.03 -6.94
C ALA A 374 15.29 -0.07 -7.49
N LEU A 375 14.96 -1.12 -8.27
CA LEU A 375 13.62 -1.33 -8.86
C LEU A 375 12.54 -1.68 -7.81
N MET A 376 12.90 -2.33 -6.72
CA MET A 376 12.00 -2.55 -5.58
C MET A 376 11.75 -1.26 -4.80
N ARG A 377 12.74 -0.40 -4.62
CA ARG A 377 12.58 0.86 -3.86
C ARG A 377 11.72 1.90 -4.59
N SER A 378 11.73 1.94 -5.92
CA SER A 378 10.86 2.84 -6.71
C SER A 378 9.38 2.43 -6.66
N THR A 379 9.08 1.13 -6.65
CA THR A 379 7.70 0.60 -6.64
C THR A 379 6.98 0.81 -5.31
N PHE A 380 7.69 0.92 -4.19
CA PHE A 380 7.05 1.07 -2.88
C PHE A 380 6.56 2.48 -2.55
N GLY A 381 7.00 3.54 -3.25
CA GLY A 381 6.47 4.90 -3.07
C GLY A 381 6.42 5.39 -1.61
N PHE A 382 7.18 4.78 -0.70
CA PHE A 382 7.28 5.14 0.72
C PHE A 382 8.61 5.87 0.93
N GLY A 383 8.52 7.14 1.35
CA GLY A 383 9.64 8.06 1.56
C GLY A 383 9.83 8.95 0.34
N GLY A 384 9.35 10.19 0.35
CA GLY A 384 9.67 11.22 1.34
C GLY A 384 10.72 12.11 0.68
N ARG A 385 10.33 13.35 0.35
CA ARG A 385 11.32 14.41 0.07
C ARG A 385 12.16 14.67 1.30
#